data_AF-A0A183JIV9-F1
#
_entry.id   AF-A0A183JIV9-F1
#
_cell.length_a   1.000
_cell.length_b   1.000
_cell.length_c   1.000
_cell.angle_alpha   90.00
_cell.angle_beta   90.00
_cell.angle_gamma   90.00
#
_symmetry.space_group_name_H-M   'P 1'
#
loop_
_entity.id
_entity.type
_entity.pdbx_description
1 polymer ?
#
loop_
_entity_poly.entity_id
_entity_poly.type
_entity_poly.pdbx_seq_one_letter_code
_entity_poly.pdbx_strand_id
1 'polypeptide(L)'
;MVLFHKSIGIENVKHWILIERLNSIVVIKMLKQALSSSGSLNQIDLDVNRTFRNTVYFRDRYGPRQCALFRVLAAYSVYNSEVGYCQGMSELAGLFLIYIEDEEDAFWALNQLMTSYRYNMHSVYVADFPGLKRLFAHHERIVRKLLPILDKHFTKHDMLTSTYALKWYMQCFLDRVSFLLVLRLWDIYLLEGEKLLLAMAYNILKMHSSMFFYLSRVPNNSP
;
A
#
# COMPACT_ATOMS: atom_id res chain seq x y z
N MET A 1 -15.26 -22.31 -5.72
CA MET A 1 -14.17 -22.02 -6.67
C MET A 1 -14.66 -20.93 -7.62
N VAL A 2 -14.68 -19.68 -7.15
CA VAL A 2 -15.19 -18.55 -7.93
C VAL A 2 -14.07 -18.12 -8.86
N LEU A 3 -14.33 -18.20 -10.16
CA LEU A 3 -13.48 -17.73 -11.23
C LEU A 3 -13.14 -16.25 -10.97
N PHE A 4 -11.90 -15.97 -10.60
CA PHE A 4 -11.33 -14.63 -10.63
C PHE A 4 -11.33 -14.19 -12.09
N HIS A 5 -12.36 -13.43 -12.48
CA HIS A 5 -12.36 -12.74 -13.76
C HIS A 5 -11.12 -11.85 -13.78
N LYS A 6 -10.20 -12.14 -14.71
CA LYS A 6 -8.95 -11.42 -14.96
C LYS A 6 -9.18 -9.91 -14.87
N SER A 7 -8.63 -9.30 -13.82
CA SER A 7 -8.55 -7.85 -13.69
C SER A 7 -7.64 -7.34 -14.80
N ILE A 8 -8.14 -6.42 -15.63
CA ILE A 8 -7.45 -5.90 -16.82
C ILE A 8 -6.10 -5.25 -16.44
N GLY A 9 -6.00 -4.66 -15.25
CA GLY A 9 -4.75 -4.07 -14.76
C GLY A 9 -3.65 -5.10 -14.45
N ILE A 10 -4.03 -6.34 -14.14
CA ILE A 10 -3.08 -7.39 -13.72
C ILE A 10 -2.41 -8.06 -14.91
N GLU A 11 -3.09 -8.18 -16.06
CA GLU A 11 -2.42 -8.62 -17.29
C GLU A 11 -1.32 -7.63 -17.71
N ASN A 12 -1.46 -6.34 -17.41
CA ASN A 12 -0.39 -5.35 -17.60
C ASN A 12 0.79 -5.57 -16.65
N VAL A 13 0.57 -6.09 -15.44
CA VAL A 13 1.66 -6.45 -14.50
C VAL A 13 2.54 -7.55 -15.09
N LYS A 14 1.95 -8.53 -15.79
CA LYS A 14 2.73 -9.55 -16.52
C LYS A 14 3.61 -8.93 -17.61
N HIS A 15 3.13 -7.88 -18.28
CA HIS A 15 3.95 -7.11 -19.21
C HIS A 15 5.12 -6.38 -18.53
N TRP A 16 4.94 -5.89 -17.29
CA TRP A 16 6.04 -5.30 -16.50
C TRP A 16 7.10 -6.36 -16.14
N ILE A 17 6.65 -7.53 -15.71
CA ILE A 17 7.51 -8.65 -15.29
C ILE A 17 8.40 -9.12 -16.45
N LEU A 18 7.87 -9.19 -17.67
CA LEU A 18 8.63 -9.66 -18.85
C LEU A 18 9.81 -8.74 -19.21
N ILE A 19 9.77 -7.47 -18.83
CA ILE A 19 10.84 -6.49 -19.12
C ILE A 19 11.94 -6.55 -18.04
N GLU A 20 11.58 -6.81 -16.78
CA GLU A 20 12.53 -6.83 -15.63
C GLU A 20 13.06 -8.22 -15.27
N ARG A 21 12.69 -9.29 -15.98
CA ARG A 21 13.20 -10.67 -15.80
C ARG A 21 14.69 -10.82 -16.15
N LEU A 22 15.54 -10.10 -15.44
CA LEU A 22 16.99 -10.16 -15.51
C LEU A 22 17.48 -11.01 -14.32
N ASN A 23 17.50 -12.32 -14.54
CA ASN A 23 18.08 -13.36 -13.68
C ASN A 23 17.35 -13.66 -12.35
N SER A 24 16.66 -14.81 -12.30
CA SER A 24 16.14 -15.47 -11.08
C SER A 24 17.17 -15.64 -9.94
N ILE A 25 18.46 -15.50 -10.27
CA ILE A 25 19.57 -15.52 -9.31
C ILE A 25 19.52 -14.32 -8.34
N VAL A 26 18.98 -13.17 -8.77
CA VAL A 26 18.97 -11.93 -7.98
C VAL A 26 18.16 -12.10 -6.70
N VAL A 27 16.90 -12.53 -6.80
CA VAL A 27 16.01 -12.66 -5.63
C VAL A 27 16.57 -13.66 -4.61
N ILE A 28 17.10 -14.78 -5.08
CA ILE A 28 17.74 -15.79 -4.22
C ILE A 28 18.97 -15.21 -3.52
N LYS A 29 19.82 -14.47 -4.25
CA LYS A 29 21.00 -13.81 -3.69
C LYS A 29 20.60 -12.78 -2.63
N MET A 30 19.61 -11.95 -2.90
CA MET A 30 19.11 -10.94 -1.97
C MET A 30 18.49 -11.58 -0.73
N LEU A 31 17.72 -12.65 -0.88
CA LEU A 31 17.17 -13.39 0.26
C LEU A 31 18.28 -13.95 1.15
N LYS A 32 19.31 -14.59 0.57
CA LYS A 32 20.46 -15.09 1.33
C LYS A 32 21.17 -13.97 2.10
N GLN A 33 21.33 -12.82 1.48
CA GLN A 33 21.90 -11.64 2.13
C GLN A 33 20.99 -11.11 3.24
N ALA A 34 19.68 -11.02 3.01
CA ALA A 34 18.73 -10.54 4.01
C ALA A 34 18.74 -11.43 5.26
N LEU A 35 18.80 -12.75 5.08
CA LEU A 35 18.85 -13.70 6.19
C LEU A 35 20.13 -13.59 7.04
N SER A 36 21.22 -13.06 6.49
CA SER A 36 22.47 -12.87 7.23
C SER A 36 22.64 -11.46 7.81
N SER A 37 22.06 -10.43 7.19
CA SER A 37 22.37 -9.03 7.54
C SER A 37 21.18 -8.09 7.72
N SER A 38 19.95 -8.47 7.36
CA SER A 38 18.81 -7.56 7.45
C SER A 38 18.35 -7.37 8.90
N GLY A 39 18.37 -6.13 9.38
CA GLY A 39 17.77 -5.75 10.67
C GLY A 39 16.23 -5.77 10.67
N SER A 40 15.58 -6.01 9.53
CA SER A 40 14.13 -5.86 9.37
C SER A 40 13.34 -7.15 9.54
N LEU A 41 14.00 -8.32 9.61
CA LEU A 41 13.33 -9.63 9.56
C LEU A 41 12.27 -9.81 10.65
N ASN A 42 12.54 -9.37 11.87
CA ASN A 42 11.57 -9.46 12.98
C ASN A 42 10.31 -8.61 12.70
N GLN A 43 10.50 -7.39 12.19
CA GLN A 43 9.37 -6.52 11.85
C GLN A 43 8.58 -7.09 10.66
N ILE A 44 9.27 -7.67 9.67
CA ILE A 44 8.64 -8.35 8.54
C ILE A 44 7.77 -9.51 9.03
N ASP A 45 8.27 -10.37 9.93
CA ASP A 45 7.52 -11.51 10.45
C ASP A 45 6.25 -11.10 11.23
N LEU A 46 6.34 -10.01 12.02
CA LEU A 46 5.19 -9.43 12.71
C LEU A 46 4.15 -8.88 11.74
N ASP A 47 4.58 -8.20 10.69
CA ASP A 47 3.69 -7.61 9.70
C ASP A 47 3.04 -8.68 8.81
N VAL A 48 3.79 -9.69 8.39
CA VAL A 48 3.27 -10.89 7.70
C VAL A 48 2.18 -11.57 8.54
N ASN A 49 2.34 -11.63 9.86
CA ASN A 49 1.35 -12.26 10.76
C ASN A 49 -0.02 -11.60 10.70
N ARG A 50 -0.11 -10.30 10.41
CA ARG A 50 -1.35 -9.52 10.44
C ARG A 50 -1.91 -9.19 9.05
N THR A 51 -1.13 -9.39 7.99
CA THR A 51 -1.53 -9.06 6.62
C THR A 51 -2.56 -10.04 6.07
N PHE A 52 -3.70 -9.49 5.62
CA PHE A 52 -4.82 -10.22 4.99
C PHE A 52 -5.28 -11.49 5.71
N ARG A 53 -5.22 -11.53 7.05
CA ARG A 53 -5.53 -12.72 7.86
C ARG A 53 -6.94 -13.26 7.72
N ASN A 54 -7.88 -12.41 7.30
CA ASN A 54 -9.26 -12.81 7.06
C ASN A 54 -9.43 -13.59 5.74
N THR A 55 -8.41 -13.59 4.87
CA THR A 55 -8.42 -14.30 3.58
C THR A 55 -7.91 -15.73 3.72
N VAL A 56 -8.37 -16.62 2.85
CA VAL A 56 -7.88 -18.01 2.77
C VAL A 56 -6.41 -18.10 2.37
N TYR A 57 -5.86 -17.06 1.73
CA TYR A 57 -4.47 -17.04 1.28
C TYR A 57 -3.48 -16.91 2.44
N PHE A 58 -3.77 -16.06 3.43
CA PHE A 58 -2.82 -15.70 4.49
C PHE A 58 -3.25 -16.09 5.91
N ARG A 59 -4.37 -16.81 6.07
CA ARG A 59 -4.92 -17.18 7.39
C ARG A 59 -3.95 -17.99 8.25
N ASP A 60 -3.26 -18.94 7.63
CA ASP A 60 -2.42 -19.91 8.34
C ASP A 60 -1.05 -19.33 8.64
N ARG A 61 -0.71 -19.29 9.93
CA ARG A 61 0.60 -18.82 10.39
C ARG A 61 1.68 -19.75 9.87
N TYR A 62 2.69 -19.18 9.21
CA TYR A 62 3.75 -19.92 8.51
C TYR A 62 3.23 -20.84 7.39
N GLY A 63 2.02 -20.58 6.88
CA GLY A 63 1.53 -21.23 5.67
C GLY A 63 2.35 -20.82 4.42
N PRO A 64 2.24 -21.56 3.30
CA PRO A 64 3.07 -21.35 2.11
C PRO A 64 3.10 -19.90 1.62
N ARG A 65 1.94 -19.22 1.62
CA ARG A 65 1.81 -17.82 1.19
C ARG A 65 2.42 -16.83 2.18
N GLN A 66 2.29 -17.04 3.49
CA GLN A 66 2.99 -16.20 4.48
C GLN A 66 4.50 -16.34 4.35
N CYS A 67 5.00 -17.56 4.14
CA CYS A 67 6.42 -17.78 3.89
C CYS A 67 6.91 -17.11 2.60
N ALA A 68 6.11 -17.15 1.53
CA ALA A 68 6.42 -16.44 0.29
C ALA A 68 6.47 -14.91 0.51
N LEU A 69 5.48 -14.36 1.22
CA LEU A 69 5.45 -12.93 1.57
C LEU A 69 6.66 -12.51 2.39
N PHE A 70 7.04 -13.32 3.38
CA PHE A 70 8.24 -13.08 4.17
C PHE A 70 9.49 -13.03 3.29
N ARG A 71 9.67 -14.01 2.40
CA ARG A 71 10.85 -14.08 1.52
C ARG A 71 10.92 -12.91 0.54
N VAL A 72 9.80 -12.53 -0.09
CA VAL A 72 9.73 -11.37 -0.99
C VAL A 72 10.16 -10.10 -0.25
N LEU A 73 9.59 -9.84 0.92
CA LEU A 73 9.88 -8.64 1.70
C LEU A 73 11.31 -8.66 2.26
N ALA A 74 11.80 -9.81 2.71
CA ALA A 74 13.17 -9.97 3.18
C ALA A 74 14.16 -9.66 2.06
N ALA A 75 14.00 -10.29 0.89
CA ALA A 75 14.83 -10.01 -0.28
C ALA A 75 14.76 -8.53 -0.68
N TYR A 76 13.55 -7.94 -0.71
CA TYR A 76 13.38 -6.55 -1.11
C TYR A 76 14.06 -5.58 -0.14
N SER A 77 14.04 -5.88 1.16
CA SER A 77 14.63 -5.04 2.21
C SER A 77 16.12 -4.77 2.04
N VAL A 78 16.84 -5.64 1.32
CA VAL A 78 18.27 -5.45 1.02
C VAL A 78 18.54 -5.13 -0.45
N TYR A 79 17.56 -5.38 -1.33
CA TYR A 79 17.68 -5.07 -2.75
C TYR A 79 17.63 -3.55 -3.02
N ASN A 80 16.62 -2.89 -2.47
CA ASN A 80 16.52 -1.43 -2.50
C ASN A 80 16.80 -0.89 -1.10
N SER A 81 18.08 -0.76 -0.75
CA SER A 81 18.51 -0.36 0.59
C SER A 81 18.15 1.09 0.96
N GLU A 82 17.82 1.95 -0.01
CA GLU A 82 17.32 3.31 0.26
C GLU A 82 15.94 3.28 0.89
N VAL A 83 15.09 2.35 0.44
CA VAL A 83 13.75 2.10 1.00
C VAL A 83 13.83 1.14 2.18
N GLY A 84 14.63 0.07 2.04
CA GLY A 84 14.67 -1.03 2.99
C GLY A 84 13.33 -1.73 3.13
N TYR A 85 12.98 -2.07 4.37
CA TYR A 85 11.61 -2.45 4.72
C TYR A 85 10.97 -1.36 5.57
N CYS A 86 9.80 -0.90 5.13
CA CYS A 86 8.99 0.04 5.86
C CYS A 86 7.61 -0.56 6.17
N GLN A 87 7.08 -0.25 7.34
CA GLN A 87 5.78 -0.74 7.79
C GLN A 87 4.68 -0.31 6.81
N GLY A 88 3.89 -1.27 6.34
CA GLY A 88 2.85 -1.06 5.32
C GLY A 88 3.19 -1.67 3.96
N MET A 89 4.46 -2.03 3.72
CA MET A 89 4.87 -2.73 2.50
C MET A 89 4.31 -4.16 2.42
N SER A 90 4.03 -4.79 3.56
CA SER A 90 3.52 -6.16 3.60
C SER A 90 2.17 -6.30 2.91
N GLU A 91 1.30 -5.29 3.02
CA GLU A 91 0.00 -5.24 2.38
C GLU A 91 0.14 -5.09 0.86
N LEU A 92 1.09 -4.28 0.38
CA LEU A 92 1.38 -4.12 -1.04
C LEU A 92 1.89 -5.44 -1.65
N ALA A 93 2.90 -6.05 -1.03
CA ALA A 93 3.46 -7.33 -1.49
C ALA A 93 2.44 -8.47 -1.35
N GLY A 94 1.62 -8.46 -0.30
CA GLY A 94 0.55 -9.42 -0.08
C GLY A 94 -0.50 -9.37 -1.18
N LEU A 95 -0.85 -8.17 -1.67
CA LEU A 95 -1.76 -8.02 -2.80
C LEU A 95 -1.16 -8.68 -4.05
N PHE A 96 0.11 -8.41 -4.36
CA PHE A 96 0.76 -9.04 -5.51
C PHE A 96 0.75 -10.56 -5.40
N LEU A 97 1.06 -11.13 -4.23
CA LEU A 97 1.05 -12.59 -4.02
C LEU A 97 -0.34 -13.25 -4.04
N ILE A 98 -1.43 -12.48 -3.92
CA ILE A 98 -2.79 -12.98 -4.15
C ILE A 98 -3.03 -13.18 -5.65
N TYR A 99 -2.44 -12.35 -6.50
CA TYR A 99 -2.67 -12.33 -7.95
C TYR A 99 -1.59 -13.03 -8.78
N ILE A 100 -0.38 -13.03 -8.26
CA ILE A 100 0.81 -13.56 -8.88
C ILE A 100 1.19 -14.76 -8.04
N GLU A 101 0.99 -15.95 -8.61
CA GLU A 101 1.25 -17.18 -7.88
C GLU A 101 2.75 -17.37 -7.62
N ASP A 102 3.57 -16.93 -8.57
CA ASP A 102 5.03 -16.98 -8.53
C ASP A 102 5.63 -15.88 -7.63
N GLU A 103 6.57 -16.28 -6.78
CA GLU A 103 7.18 -15.40 -5.78
C GLU A 103 8.14 -14.38 -6.39
N GLU A 104 8.87 -14.77 -7.43
CA GLU A 104 9.83 -13.90 -8.11
C GLU A 104 9.10 -12.80 -8.86
N ASP A 105 8.05 -13.17 -9.58
CA ASP A 105 7.20 -12.21 -10.30
C ASP A 105 6.54 -11.21 -9.33
N ALA A 106 6.15 -11.64 -8.12
CA ALA A 106 5.61 -10.76 -7.09
C ALA A 106 6.67 -9.79 -6.52
N PHE A 107 7.92 -10.24 -6.40
CA PHE A 107 9.05 -9.38 -6.04
C PHE A 107 9.28 -8.29 -7.09
N TRP A 108 9.28 -8.64 -8.38
CA TRP A 108 9.46 -7.67 -9.47
C TRP A 108 8.27 -6.71 -9.58
N ALA A 109 7.05 -7.18 -9.34
CA ALA A 109 5.88 -6.30 -9.26
C ALA A 109 6.01 -5.26 -8.13
N LEU A 110 6.51 -5.66 -6.95
CA LEU A 110 6.80 -4.74 -5.85
C LEU A 110 7.92 -3.75 -6.23
N ASN A 111 9.00 -4.23 -6.86
CA ASN A 111 10.07 -3.36 -7.35
C ASN A 111 9.54 -2.32 -8.33
N GLN A 112 8.78 -2.75 -9.33
CA GLN A 112 8.21 -1.86 -10.32
C GLN A 112 7.28 -0.81 -9.70
N LEU A 113 6.48 -1.20 -8.70
CA LEU A 113 5.63 -0.27 -7.96
C LEU A 113 6.46 0.83 -7.29
N MET A 114 7.61 0.46 -6.70
CA MET A 114 8.49 1.38 -6.01
C MET A 114 9.26 2.29 -6.98
N THR A 115 9.89 1.72 -8.01
CA THR A 115 10.84 2.43 -8.89
C THR A 115 10.16 3.22 -10.01
N SER A 116 8.93 2.86 -10.39
CA SER A 116 8.24 3.56 -11.49
C SER A 116 7.88 4.99 -11.11
N TYR A 117 8.30 5.93 -11.97
CA TYR A 117 7.89 7.34 -11.88
C TYR A 117 6.36 7.51 -11.88
N ARG A 118 5.63 6.58 -12.51
CA ARG A 118 4.16 6.61 -12.58
C ARG A 118 3.50 6.52 -11.20
N TYR A 119 4.05 5.68 -10.32
CA TYR A 119 3.50 5.41 -9.00
C TYR A 119 4.20 6.22 -7.91
N ASN A 120 5.47 6.53 -8.13
CA ASN A 120 6.30 7.38 -7.27
C ASN A 120 6.37 6.90 -5.80
N MET A 121 6.19 5.59 -5.59
CA MET A 121 6.12 4.99 -4.25
C MET A 121 7.48 4.93 -3.57
N HIS A 122 8.61 4.91 -4.30
CA HIS A 122 9.94 5.07 -3.70
C HIS A 122 10.00 6.30 -2.79
N SER A 123 9.55 7.46 -3.29
CA SER A 123 9.55 8.70 -2.51
C SER A 123 8.63 8.66 -1.28
N VAL A 124 7.61 7.79 -1.27
CA VAL A 124 6.70 7.60 -0.14
C VAL A 124 7.37 6.84 0.99
N TYR A 125 8.34 5.97 0.69
CA TYR A 125 8.91 5.01 1.63
C TYR A 125 10.37 5.24 2.04
N VAL A 126 11.14 6.01 1.28
CA VAL A 126 12.50 6.42 1.68
C VAL A 126 12.48 7.29 2.96
N ALA A 127 13.65 7.42 3.59
CA ALA A 127 13.87 8.24 4.76
C ALA A 127 13.24 9.64 4.62
N ASP A 128 12.66 10.12 5.73
CA ASP A 128 11.90 11.38 5.83
C ASP A 128 10.60 11.47 5.02
N PHE A 129 10.21 10.41 4.31
CA PHE A 129 8.94 10.28 3.58
C PHE A 129 8.58 11.50 2.70
N PRO A 130 9.50 12.00 1.84
CA PRO A 130 9.28 13.22 1.07
C PRO A 130 8.05 13.15 0.15
N GLY A 131 7.80 11.98 -0.45
CA GLY A 131 6.62 11.73 -1.28
C GLY A 131 5.33 11.73 -0.49
N LEU A 132 5.34 11.15 0.71
CA LEU A 132 4.17 11.16 1.60
C LEU A 132 3.84 12.58 2.07
N LYS A 133 4.86 13.35 2.48
CA LYS A 133 4.71 14.77 2.85
C LYS A 133 4.14 15.59 1.68
N ARG A 134 4.61 15.35 0.45
CA ARG A 134 4.07 15.97 -0.78
C ARG A 134 2.60 15.61 -0.99
N LEU A 135 2.23 14.34 -0.83
CA LEU A 135 0.85 13.88 -0.96
C LEU A 135 -0.07 14.51 0.09
N PHE A 136 0.37 14.62 1.35
CA PHE A 136 -0.37 15.34 2.39
C PHE A 136 -0.57 16.82 2.06
N ALA A 137 0.48 17.52 1.66
CA ALA A 137 0.38 18.93 1.28
C ALA A 137 -0.58 19.14 0.09
N HIS A 138 -0.58 18.23 -0.89
CA HIS A 138 -1.51 18.29 -2.01
C HIS A 138 -2.95 17.99 -1.59
N HIS A 139 -3.15 16.97 -0.73
CA HIS A 139 -4.44 16.64 -0.14
C HIS A 139 -5.05 17.84 0.59
N GLU A 140 -4.28 18.51 1.44
CA GLU A 140 -4.73 19.69 2.20
C GLU A 140 -5.15 20.84 1.28
N ARG A 141 -4.41 21.07 0.18
CA ARG A 141 -4.79 22.06 -0.83
C ARG A 141 -6.11 21.70 -1.51
N ILE A 142 -6.32 20.41 -1.82
CA ILE A 142 -7.59 19.93 -2.40
C ILE A 142 -8.74 20.13 -1.40
N VAL A 143 -8.58 19.72 -0.14
CA VAL A 143 -9.61 19.84 0.89
C VAL A 143 -9.96 21.30 1.13
N ARG A 144 -8.97 22.19 1.27
CA ARG A 144 -9.18 23.63 1.43
C ARG A 144 -9.95 24.26 0.27
N LYS A 145 -9.65 23.85 -0.97
CA LYS A 145 -10.27 24.41 -2.17
C LYS A 145 -11.65 23.83 -2.45
N LEU A 146 -11.83 22.52 -2.30
CA LEU A 146 -13.03 21.80 -2.76
C LEU A 146 -13.98 21.40 -1.63
N LEU A 147 -13.50 21.35 -0.38
CA LEU A 147 -14.27 20.99 0.82
C LEU A 147 -14.02 22.01 1.96
N PRO A 148 -14.18 23.33 1.74
CA PRO A 148 -13.75 24.37 2.68
C PRO A 148 -14.46 24.30 4.05
N ILE A 149 -15.68 23.77 4.11
CA ILE A 149 -16.40 23.58 5.38
C ILE A 149 -15.71 22.47 6.21
N LEU A 150 -15.28 21.39 5.55
CA LEU A 150 -14.55 20.30 6.19
C LEU A 150 -13.14 20.73 6.59
N ASP A 151 -12.45 21.51 5.77
CA ASP A 151 -11.14 22.10 6.09
C ASP A 151 -11.18 22.92 7.38
N LYS A 152 -12.16 23.83 7.51
CA LYS A 152 -12.38 24.61 8.74
C LYS A 152 -12.68 23.71 9.94
N HIS A 153 -13.42 22.63 9.71
CA HIS A 153 -13.76 21.68 10.75
C HIS A 153 -12.51 20.93 11.26
N PHE A 154 -11.70 20.37 10.35
CA PHE A 154 -10.44 19.72 10.69
C PHE A 154 -9.48 20.68 11.39
N THR A 155 -9.36 21.91 10.90
CA THR A 155 -8.51 22.95 11.52
C THR A 155 -8.97 23.26 12.95
N LYS A 156 -10.28 23.37 13.20
CA LYS A 156 -10.81 23.64 14.54
C LYS A 156 -10.50 22.52 15.55
N HIS A 157 -10.34 21.29 15.08
CA HIS A 157 -10.11 20.11 15.90
C HIS A 157 -8.67 19.58 15.82
N ASP A 158 -7.72 20.39 15.31
CA ASP A 158 -6.32 20.02 15.13
C ASP A 158 -6.12 18.67 14.40
N MET A 159 -7.01 18.37 13.46
CA MET A 159 -7.01 17.11 12.71
C MET A 159 -5.98 17.17 11.58
N LEU A 160 -4.76 16.72 11.88
CA LEU A 160 -3.70 16.61 10.90
C LEU A 160 -4.02 15.53 9.85
N THR A 161 -3.66 15.81 8.59
CA THR A 161 -3.83 14.86 7.48
C THR A 161 -3.13 13.52 7.74
N SER A 162 -1.96 13.57 8.38
CA SER A 162 -1.20 12.38 8.78
C SER A 162 -1.97 11.46 9.74
N THR A 163 -2.88 11.99 10.56
CA THR A 163 -3.62 11.21 11.55
C THR A 163 -4.57 10.20 10.90
N TYR A 164 -5.23 10.57 9.79
CA TYR A 164 -6.23 9.72 9.14
C TYR A 164 -5.79 9.17 7.78
N ALA A 165 -4.95 9.89 7.04
CA ALA A 165 -4.59 9.54 5.67
C ALA A 165 -3.23 8.82 5.53
N LEU A 166 -2.46 8.63 6.61
CA LEU A 166 -1.15 7.95 6.54
C LEU A 166 -1.26 6.58 5.86
N LYS A 167 -2.16 5.72 6.34
CA LYS A 167 -2.37 4.40 5.74
C LYS A 167 -2.96 4.47 4.34
N TRP A 168 -3.75 5.50 4.03
CA TRP A 168 -4.37 5.65 2.71
C TRP A 168 -3.30 5.72 1.61
N TYR A 169 -2.27 6.53 1.84
CA TYR A 169 -1.19 6.72 0.89
C TYR A 169 -0.12 5.64 0.96
N MET A 170 0.30 5.24 2.17
CA MET A 170 1.30 4.17 2.31
C MET A 170 0.80 2.86 1.67
N GLN A 171 -0.43 2.46 1.97
CA GLN A 171 -0.97 1.16 1.54
C GLN A 171 -1.87 1.27 0.31
N CYS A 172 -1.87 2.40 -0.40
CA CYS A 172 -2.70 2.64 -1.58
C CYS A 172 -4.17 2.18 -1.39
N PHE A 173 -4.76 2.54 -0.24
CA PHE A 173 -6.15 2.25 0.16
C PHE A 173 -6.54 0.76 0.33
N LEU A 174 -5.57 -0.16 0.48
CA LEU A 174 -5.82 -1.60 0.62
C LEU A 174 -6.69 -2.01 1.83
N ASP A 175 -6.58 -1.33 2.97
CA ASP A 175 -7.22 -1.74 4.24
C ASP A 175 -8.53 -0.99 4.56
N ARG A 176 -9.02 -0.12 3.67
CA ARG A 176 -10.10 0.85 4.00
C ARG A 176 -11.37 0.70 3.18
N VAL A 177 -11.39 -0.20 2.21
CA VAL A 177 -12.55 -0.42 1.34
C VAL A 177 -12.79 -1.91 1.14
N SER A 178 -14.00 -2.28 0.70
CA SER A 178 -14.30 -3.68 0.39
C SER A 178 -13.30 -4.27 -0.62
N PHE A 179 -12.99 -5.56 -0.48
CA PHE A 179 -11.99 -6.22 -1.35
C PHE A 179 -12.31 -6.04 -2.84
N LEU A 180 -13.58 -6.14 -3.25
CA LEU A 180 -13.96 -5.92 -4.65
C LEU A 180 -13.68 -4.49 -5.13
N LEU A 181 -13.89 -3.49 -4.27
CA LEU A 181 -13.57 -2.10 -4.58
C LEU A 181 -12.06 -1.89 -4.66
N VAL A 182 -11.29 -2.50 -3.76
CA VAL A 182 -9.82 -2.50 -3.85
C VAL A 182 -9.37 -2.92 -5.24
N LEU A 183 -9.97 -3.95 -5.83
CA LEU A 183 -9.50 -4.49 -7.12
C LEU A 183 -9.70 -3.49 -8.25
N ARG A 184 -10.88 -2.86 -8.28
CA ARG A 184 -11.19 -1.83 -9.29
C ARG A 184 -10.33 -0.59 -9.12
N LEU A 185 -10.08 -0.19 -7.88
CA LEU A 185 -9.19 0.93 -7.60
C LEU A 185 -7.75 0.61 -8.01
N TRP A 186 -7.29 -0.62 -7.76
CA TRP A 186 -5.96 -1.04 -8.17
C TRP A 186 -5.83 -1.19 -9.69
N ASP A 187 -6.85 -1.66 -10.41
CA ASP A 187 -6.86 -1.63 -11.88
C ASP A 187 -6.60 -0.21 -12.41
N ILE A 188 -7.33 0.77 -11.87
CA ILE A 188 -7.19 2.17 -12.25
C ILE A 188 -5.88 2.75 -11.71
N TYR A 189 -5.36 2.28 -10.58
CA TYR A 189 -4.11 2.77 -10.03
C TYR A 189 -2.93 2.36 -10.89
N LEU A 190 -2.87 1.10 -11.29
CA LEU A 190 -1.90 0.58 -12.26
C LEU A 190 -2.10 1.28 -13.62
N LEU A 191 -3.38 1.54 -13.96
CA LEU A 191 -3.92 2.48 -14.96
C LEU A 191 -3.22 3.84 -15.03
N GLU A 192 -3.44 4.65 -13.99
CA GLU A 192 -3.42 6.12 -13.94
C GLU A 192 -2.32 6.67 -13.02
N GLY A 193 -1.74 5.82 -12.17
CA GLY A 193 -0.64 6.15 -11.28
C GLY A 193 -1.07 6.92 -10.03
N GLU A 194 -0.13 7.67 -9.44
CA GLU A 194 -0.31 8.35 -8.14
C GLU A 194 -1.52 9.31 -8.09
N LYS A 195 -1.97 9.83 -9.24
CA LYS A 195 -3.12 10.76 -9.33
C LYS A 195 -4.40 10.16 -8.74
N LEU A 196 -4.58 8.84 -8.87
CA LEU A 196 -5.75 8.17 -8.32
C LEU A 196 -5.80 8.27 -6.79
N LEU A 197 -4.65 8.24 -6.11
CA LEU A 197 -4.60 8.26 -4.65
C LEU A 197 -5.24 9.54 -4.08
N LEU A 198 -4.92 10.68 -4.70
CA LEU A 198 -5.49 11.98 -4.32
C LEU A 198 -6.98 12.07 -4.66
N ALA A 199 -7.39 11.55 -5.81
CA ALA A 199 -8.80 11.49 -6.20
C ALA A 199 -9.61 10.62 -5.23
N MET A 200 -9.10 9.47 -4.81
CA MET A 200 -9.75 8.60 -3.83
C MET A 200 -9.88 9.30 -2.48
N ALA A 201 -8.80 9.93 -1.99
CA ALA A 201 -8.81 10.64 -0.72
C ALA A 201 -9.89 11.74 -0.69
N TYR A 202 -9.99 12.53 -1.77
CA TYR A 202 -11.05 13.53 -1.93
C TYR A 202 -12.44 12.90 -1.93
N ASN A 203 -12.66 11.84 -2.70
CA ASN A 203 -13.98 11.22 -2.83
C ASN A 203 -14.46 10.62 -1.50
N ILE A 204 -13.59 9.97 -0.73
CA ILE A 204 -13.92 9.46 0.61
C ILE A 204 -14.39 10.59 1.52
N LEU A 205 -13.61 11.68 1.59
CA LEU A 205 -13.98 12.83 2.43
C LEU A 205 -15.28 13.50 1.97
N LYS A 206 -15.48 13.62 0.65
CA LYS A 206 -16.71 14.19 0.09
C LYS A 206 -17.93 13.34 0.45
N MET A 207 -17.85 12.02 0.25
CA MET A 207 -18.95 11.09 0.53
C MET A 207 -19.34 11.05 2.01
N HIS A 208 -18.35 11.15 2.91
CA HIS A 208 -18.57 11.08 4.35
C HIS A 208 -18.62 12.45 5.04
N SER A 209 -18.63 13.55 4.29
CA SER A 209 -18.60 14.92 4.81
C SER A 209 -19.70 15.20 5.85
N SER A 210 -20.93 14.74 5.61
CA SER A 210 -22.06 14.89 6.53
C SER A 210 -21.86 14.17 7.86
N MET A 211 -21.24 12.98 7.85
CA MET A 211 -20.96 12.18 9.04
C MET A 211 -19.94 12.86 9.96
N PHE A 212 -18.91 13.49 9.40
CA PHE A 212 -17.92 14.22 10.19
C PHE A 212 -18.55 15.37 10.99
N PHE A 213 -19.50 16.10 10.40
CA PHE A 213 -20.22 17.15 11.14
C PHE A 213 -21.13 16.59 12.23
N TYR A 214 -21.69 15.41 12.04
CA TYR A 214 -22.53 14.76 13.04
C TYR A 214 -21.71 14.32 14.26
N LEU A 215 -20.57 13.65 14.04
CA LEU A 215 -19.72 13.14 15.12
C LEU A 215 -19.22 14.24 16.06
N SER A 216 -18.96 15.42 15.52
CA SER A 216 -18.48 16.57 16.31
C SER A 216 -19.58 17.32 17.06
N ARG A 217 -20.86 16.95 16.85
CA ARG A 217 -22.02 17.44 17.62
C ARG A 217 -22.44 16.49 18.73
N VAL A 218 -21.96 15.25 18.73
CA VAL A 218 -22.21 14.32 19.83
C VAL A 218 -21.31 14.76 20.99
N PRO A 219 -21.87 15.19 22.14
CA PRO A 219 -21.04 15.50 23.29
C PRO A 219 -20.27 14.24 23.68
N ASN A 220 -18.97 14.39 23.98
CA ASN A 220 -18.15 13.34 24.58
C ASN A 220 -18.69 13.04 25.98
N ASN A 221 -19.78 12.30 26.06
CA ASN A 221 -20.23 11.64 27.28
C ASN A 221 -19.39 10.37 27.42
N SER A 222 -18.15 10.55 27.83
CA SER A 222 -17.35 9.47 28.40
C SER A 222 -17.96 9.15 29.78
N PRO A 223 -18.28 7.88 30.09
CA PRO A 223 -18.50 7.47 31.48
C PRO A 223 -17.21 7.55 32.31
#